data_AF-A0A2G5PG88-F1
#
_entry.id   AF-A0A2G5PG88-F1
#
_cell.length_a   1.000
_cell.length_b   1.000
_cell.length_c   1.000
_cell.angle_alpha   90.00
_cell.angle_beta   90.00
_cell.angle_gamma   90.00
#
_symmetry.space_group_name_H-M   'P 1'
#
loop_
_entity.id
_entity.type
_entity.pdbx_description
1 polymer ?
#
loop_
_entity_poly.entity_id
_entity_poly.type
_entity_poly.pdbx_seq_one_letter_code
_entity_poly.pdbx_strand_id
1 'polypeptide(L)' 'MLRQTLLSYLADARRSLTTAQLREHTEEHFRQPIVIETVYRSLTVLGRRGDVKRRNTSGRHTHWVRSSEARLGRK' A
#
# COMPACT_ATOMS: atom_id res chain seq x y z
N MET A 1 10.61 9.98 -0.57
CA MET A 1 10.77 8.87 -1.54
C MET A 1 9.82 7.71 -1.24
N LEU A 2 10.10 6.80 -0.29
CA LEU A 2 9.28 5.58 -0.08
C LEU A 2 7.75 5.81 -0.02
N ARG A 3 7.27 6.75 0.81
CA ARG A 3 5.83 7.04 0.93
C ARG A 3 5.19 7.48 -0.39
N GLN A 4 5.89 8.26 -1.21
CA GLN A 4 5.39 8.70 -2.52
C GLN A 4 5.36 7.54 -3.50
N THR A 5 6.40 6.70 -3.51
CA THR A 5 6.45 5.48 -4.34
C THR A 5 5.30 4.53 -3.99
N LEU A 6 5.06 4.27 -2.70
CA LEU A 6 3.93 3.46 -2.24
C LEU A 6 2.58 4.03 -2.69
N LEU A 7 2.42 5.36 -2.61
CA LEU A 7 1.21 6.01 -3.12
C LEU A 7 1.05 5.87 -4.62
N SER A 8 2.15 5.97 -5.38
CA SER A 8 2.15 5.79 -6.83
C SER A 8 1.71 4.37 -7.21
N TYR A 9 2.26 3.35 -6.56
CA TYR A 9 1.84 1.97 -6.80
C TYR A 9 0.38 1.73 -6.46
N LEU A 10 -0.11 2.29 -5.34
CA LEU A 10 -1.51 2.15 -4.95
C LEU A 10 -2.47 2.98 -5.82
N ALA A 11 -1.98 4.00 -6.52
CA ALA A 11 -2.76 4.79 -7.46
C ALA A 11 -2.86 4.12 -8.85
N ASP A 12 -1.80 3.43 -9.28
CA ASP A 12 -1.78 2.67 -10.54
C ASP A 12 -2.46 1.30 -10.43
N ALA A 13 -2.41 0.68 -9.25
CA ALA A 13 -2.96 -0.64 -9.04
C ALA A 13 -4.49 -0.67 -9.14
N ARG A 14 -4.99 -1.41 -10.14
CA ARG A 14 -6.43 -1.73 -10.33
C ARG A 14 -7.04 -2.56 -9.18
N ARG A 15 -6.21 -3.15 -8.32
CA ARG A 15 -6.62 -4.00 -7.19
C ARG A 15 -5.82 -3.62 -5.95
N SER A 16 -6.34 -4.00 -4.79
CA SER A 16 -5.62 -3.84 -3.53
C SER A 16 -4.31 -4.62 -3.52
N LEU A 17 -3.23 -4.01 -3.05
CA LEU A 17 -1.93 -4.65 -2.90
C LEU A 17 -1.69 -5.03 -1.44
N THR A 18 -1.00 -6.15 -1.22
CA THR A 18 -0.56 -6.54 0.13
C THR A 18 0.68 -5.76 0.57
N THR A 19 0.95 -5.71 1.87
CA THR A 19 2.20 -5.14 2.39
C THR A 19 3.44 -5.83 1.80
N ALA A 20 3.37 -7.15 1.55
CA ALA A 20 4.46 -7.92 0.95
C ALA A 20 4.72 -7.51 -0.51
N GLN A 21 3.67 -7.46 -1.33
CA GLN A 21 3.79 -7.01 -2.74
C GLN A 21 4.34 -5.58 -2.83
N LEU A 22 3.86 -4.68 -1.97
CA LEU A 22 4.37 -3.31 -1.92
C LEU A 22 5.86 -3.26 -1.54
N ARG A 23 6.29 -4.13 -0.62
CA ARG A 23 7.72 -4.28 -0.30
C ARG A 23 8.50 -4.73 -1.52
N GLU A 24 8.10 -5.83 -2.16
CA GLU A 24 8.77 -6.39 -3.35
C GLU A 24 8.95 -5.31 -4.42
N HIS A 25 7.86 -4.61 -4.79
CA HIS A 25 7.93 -3.51 -5.77
C HIS A 25 8.88 -2.38 -5.36
N THR A 26 8.91 -2.02 -4.07
CA THR A 26 9.84 -1.00 -3.60
C THR A 26 11.28 -1.48 -3.55
N GLU A 27 11.53 -2.75 -3.22
CA GLU A 27 12.88 -3.34 -3.28
C GLU A 27 13.40 -3.35 -4.72
N GLU A 28 12.56 -3.74 -5.68
CA GLU A 28 12.86 -3.69 -7.11
C GLU A 28 13.14 -2.24 -7.58
N HIS A 29 12.30 -1.28 -7.17
CA HIS A 29 12.43 0.12 -7.57
C HIS A 29 13.71 0.78 -7.05
N PHE A 30 14.03 0.57 -5.77
CA PHE A 30 15.20 1.17 -5.14
C PHE A 30 16.47 0.32 -5.29
N ARG A 31 16.36 -0.90 -5.84
CA ARG A 31 17.44 -1.90 -5.95
C ARG A 31 18.17 -2.13 -4.63
N GLN A 32 17.42 -2.16 -3.54
CA GLN A 32 17.95 -2.36 -2.19
C GLN A 32 16.93 -3.12 -1.34
N PRO A 33 17.38 -3.92 -0.36
CA PRO A 33 16.48 -4.58 0.57
C PRO A 33 15.73 -3.56 1.42
N ILE A 34 14.42 -3.77 1.59
CA ILE A 34 13.53 -2.92 2.39
C ILE A 34 12.83 -3.81 3.40
N VAL A 35 12.99 -3.46 4.68
CA VAL A 35 12.32 -4.17 5.77
C VAL A 35 10.81 -3.99 5.67
N ILE A 36 10.07 -5.10 5.76
CA ILE A 36 8.61 -5.11 5.65
C ILE A 36 7.92 -4.19 6.68
N GLU A 37 8.51 -4.04 7.87
CA GLU A 37 8.00 -3.14 8.91
C GLU A 37 8.08 -1.67 8.50
N THR A 38 9.10 -1.27 7.76
CA THR A 38 9.23 0.10 7.23
C THR A 38 8.10 0.42 6.25
N VAL A 39 7.73 -0.55 5.41
CA VAL A 39 6.60 -0.46 4.48
C VAL A 39 5.29 -0.35 5.27
N TYR A 40 5.07 -1.23 6.24
CA TYR A 40 3.87 -1.24 7.06
C TYR A 40 3.67 0.06 7.86
N ARG A 41 4.73 0.57 8.50
CA ARG A 41 4.71 1.84 9.24
C ARG A 41 4.42 3.01 8.30
N SER A 42 5.03 3.02 7.11
CA SER A 42 4.77 4.05 6.10
C SER A 42 3.31 4.05 5.64
N LEU A 43 2.73 2.87 5.40
CA LEU A 43 1.31 2.72 5.04
C LEU A 43 0.38 3.13 6.17
N THR A 44 0.73 2.83 7.42
CA THR A 44 -0.03 3.29 8.59
C THR A 44 -0.06 4.81 8.68
N VAL A 45 1.08 5.48 8.46
CA VAL A 45 1.16 6.95 8.43
C VAL A 45 0.29 7.52 7.31
N LEU A 46 0.37 6.95 6.11
CA LEU A 46 -0.49 7.34 4.98
C LEU A 46 -1.98 7.11 5.28
N GLY A 47 -2.31 6.03 6.00
CA GLY A 47 -3.67 5.72 6.42
C GLY A 47 -4.22 6.75 7.39
N ARG A 48 -3.43 7.19 8.38
CA ARG A 48 -3.80 8.26 9.31
C ARG A 48 -4.04 9.60 8.61
N ARG A 49 -3.35 9.87 7.51
CA ARG A 49 -3.56 11.07 6.67
C ARG A 49 -4.76 10.96 5.74
N GLY A 50 -5.39 9.79 5.67
CA GLY A 50 -6.50 9.54 4.75
C GLY A 50 -6.05 9.29 3.32
N ASP A 51 -4.76 9.05 3.05
CA ASP A 51 -4.29 8.78 1.69
C ASP A 51 -4.52 7.34 1.26
N VAL A 52 -4.41 6.39 2.18
CA VAL A 52 -4.65 4.97 1.89
C VAL A 52 -5.65 4.41 2.87
N LYS A 53 -6.29 3.31 2.50
CA LYS A 53 -7.13 2.54 3.41
C LYS A 53 -6.67 1.10 3.44
N ARG A 54 -6.72 0.55 4.65
CA ARG A 54 -6.62 -0.89 4.86
C ARG A 54 -7.95 -1.53 4.47
N ARG A 55 -7.94 -2.52 3.59
CA ARG A 55 -9.11 -3.39 3.37
C ARG A 55 -8.99 -4.58 4.31
N ASN A 56 -10.03 -4.79 5.13
CA ASN A 56 -10.21 -6.05 5.83
C ASN A 56 -10.72 -7.08 4.80
N THR A 57 -9.79 -7.81 4.20
CA THR A 57 -10.11 -9.01 3.40
C THR A 57 -10.11 -10.21 4.33
N SER A 58 -10.94 -11.22 4.04
CA SER A 58 -10.90 -12.49 4.77
C SER A 58 -9.61 -13.23 4.40
N GLY A 59 -8.55 -13.03 5.18
CA GLY A 59 -7.23 -13.58 4.88
C GLY A 59 -6.14 -13.13 5.86
N ARG A 60 -4.96 -13.76 5.79
CA ARG A 60 -3.82 -13.47 6.67
C ARG A 60 -3.04 -12.22 6.26
N HIS A 61 -3.24 -11.72 5.04
CA HIS A 61 -2.49 -10.60 4.51
C HIS A 61 -3.26 -9.29 4.67
N THR A 62 -2.54 -8.24 5.02
CA THR A 62 -3.11 -6.89 5.07
C THR A 62 -3.09 -6.28 3.67
N HIS A 63 -4.27 -5.95 3.16
CA HIS A 63 -4.45 -5.31 1.86
C HIS A 63 -4.62 -3.79 2.00
N TRP A 64 -4.02 -3.06 1.06
CA TRP A 64 -4.04 -1.60 1.01
C TRP A 64 -4.57 -1.12 -0.35
N VAL A 65 -5.30 -0.01 -0.32
CA VAL A 65 -5.83 0.68 -1.50
C VAL A 65 -5.63 2.18 -1.33
N ARG A 66 -5.57 2.93 -2.44
CA ARG A 66 -5.71 4.39 -2.38
C ARG A 66 -7.10 4.74 -1.86
N SER A 67 -7.19 5.77 -1.02
CA SER A 67 -8.49 6.22 -0.48
C SER A 67 -9.47 6.70 -1.54
N SER A 68 -8.99 7.25 -2.66
CA SER A 68 -9.83 7.61 -3.83
C SER A 68 -10.49 6.36 -4.42
N GLU A 69 -9.72 5.32 -4.68
CA GLU A 69 -10.18 4.02 -5.19
C GLU A 69 -11.09 3.27 -4.19
N ALA A 70 -10.85 3.44 -2.89
CA ALA A 70 -11.71 2.85 -1.86
C ALA A 70 -13.15 3.39 -1.89
N ARG A 71 -13.39 4.58 -2.46
CA ARG A 71 -14.73 5.17 -2.59
C ARG A 71 -15.51 4.61 -3.78
N LEU A 72 -14.82 4.16 -4.83
CA LEU A 72 -15.43 3.59 -6.05
C LEU A 72 -15.93 2.15 -5.88
N GLY A 73 -15.45 1.43 -4.86
CA GLY A 73 -15.86 0.05 -4.58
C GLY A 73 -17.14 -0.14 -3.76
N ARG A 74 -17.92 0.92 -3.51
CA ARG A 74 -19.29 0.82 -2.95
C ARG A 74 -20.30 0.97 -4.07
N LYS A 75 -20.67 -0.14 -4.71
CA LYS A 75 -21.89 -0.24 -5.53
C LYS A 75 -22.62 -1.50 -5.13
#